data_AF-A0A9P6UIG2-F1
#
_entry.id   AF-A0A9P6UIG2-F1
#
_cell.length_a   1.000
_cell.length_b   1.000
_cell.length_c   1.000
_cell.angle_alpha   90.00
_cell.angle_beta   90.00
_cell.angle_gamma   90.00
#
_symmetry.space_group_name_H-M   'P 1'
#
loop_
_entity.id
_entity.type
_entity.pdbx_description
1 polymer ?
#
loop_
_entity_poly.entity_id
_entity_poly.type
_entity_poly.pdbx_seq_one_letter_code
_entity_poly.pdbx_strand_id
1 'polypeptide(L)'
;MFRQVITRTPAFTRALITPVTRILKSTEQLLQPPPDYTPAPTQQVLDELKARITLKAHLKNDLGIDIFRTYQLLDRIEQELGGNIDIPVEQADNVLTLQDIVDLVSNAQK
;
A
#
# COMPACT_ATOMS: atom_id res chain seq x y z
N MET A 1 -22.90 -82.90 9.18
CA MET A 1 -21.94 -81.92 8.63
C MET A 1 -21.83 -80.78 9.63
N PHE A 2 -20.67 -80.64 10.27
CA PHE A 2 -20.49 -79.97 11.57
C PHE A 2 -20.34 -78.45 11.49
N ARG A 3 -20.92 -77.78 12.49
CA ARG A 3 -20.80 -76.37 12.84
C ARG A 3 -19.56 -76.12 13.72
N GLN A 4 -18.99 -74.92 13.55
CA GLN A 4 -18.29 -74.08 14.56
C GLN A 4 -16.92 -74.53 15.07
N VAL A 5 -15.88 -73.72 14.81
CA VAL A 5 -14.81 -73.44 15.79
C VAL A 5 -14.44 -71.95 15.71
N ILE A 6 -14.48 -71.31 16.87
CA ILE A 6 -14.11 -69.92 17.18
C ILE A 6 -12.66 -69.93 17.71
N THR A 7 -11.81 -68.96 17.33
CA THR A 7 -10.60 -68.54 18.08
C THR A 7 -10.32 -67.05 17.80
N ARG A 8 -10.75 -66.10 18.66
CA ARG A 8 -10.05 -65.45 19.81
C ARG A 8 -8.91 -64.43 19.48
N THR A 9 -9.28 -63.13 19.41
CA THR A 9 -8.73 -61.87 20.04
C THR A 9 -7.22 -61.55 20.14
N PRO A 10 -6.77 -60.27 20.39
CA PRO A 10 -7.50 -58.98 20.51
C PRO A 10 -6.86 -57.71 19.85
N ALA A 11 -7.65 -56.63 19.83
CA ALA A 11 -7.31 -55.20 19.96
C ALA A 11 -6.14 -54.58 19.17
N PHE A 12 -6.44 -53.65 18.25
CA PHE A 12 -5.78 -52.35 18.24
C PHE A 12 -6.66 -51.30 17.53
N THR A 13 -7.03 -50.31 18.31
CA THR A 13 -7.60 -49.00 17.99
C THR A 13 -7.19 -48.48 16.62
N ARG A 14 -8.17 -48.08 15.78
CA ARG A 14 -7.89 -47.10 14.74
C ARG A 14 -9.00 -46.07 14.67
N ALA A 15 -8.57 -44.85 14.96
CA ALA A 15 -9.33 -43.65 15.23
C ALA A 15 -10.45 -43.37 14.22
N LEU A 16 -11.52 -42.79 14.77
CA LEU A 16 -12.52 -42.01 14.07
C LEU A 16 -11.82 -40.93 13.23
N ILE A 17 -11.71 -41.13 11.91
CA ILE A 17 -11.35 -40.07 10.99
C ILE A 17 -12.63 -39.64 10.29
N THR A 18 -13.43 -38.87 11.00
CA THR A 18 -14.48 -38.03 10.41
C THR A 18 -13.75 -37.02 9.51
N PRO A 19 -14.12 -36.86 8.22
CA PRO A 19 -13.39 -35.94 7.37
C PRO A 19 -13.58 -34.50 7.86
N VAL A 20 -12.44 -33.87 8.15
CA VAL A 20 -12.23 -32.43 8.43
C VAL A 20 -12.62 -31.63 7.19
N THR A 21 -13.91 -31.57 6.87
CA THR A 21 -14.41 -30.76 5.74
C THR A 21 -15.36 -29.67 6.21
N ARG A 22 -15.66 -29.62 7.51
CA ARG A 22 -16.54 -28.60 8.10
C ARG A 22 -15.80 -27.36 8.62
N ILE A 23 -14.48 -27.41 8.81
CA ILE A 23 -13.71 -26.35 9.49
C ILE A 23 -13.09 -25.33 8.51
N LEU A 24 -13.11 -25.57 7.19
CA LEU A 24 -12.48 -24.65 6.23
C LEU A 24 -13.36 -23.47 5.80
N LYS A 25 -14.69 -23.54 5.96
CA LYS A 25 -15.56 -22.38 5.67
C LYS A 25 -15.44 -21.27 6.72
N SER A 26 -15.03 -21.60 7.94
CA SER A 26 -15.00 -20.65 9.07
C SER A 26 -13.77 -19.76 9.09
N THR A 27 -12.71 -20.10 8.36
CA THR A 27 -11.50 -19.25 8.25
C THR A 27 -11.60 -18.22 7.12
N GLU A 28 -12.43 -18.45 6.09
CA GLU A 28 -12.66 -17.45 5.04
C GLU A 28 -13.59 -16.31 5.48
N GLN A 29 -14.45 -16.54 6.48
CA GLN A 29 -15.31 -15.50 7.04
C GLN A 29 -14.57 -14.48 7.93
N LEU A 30 -13.34 -14.79 8.34
CA LEU A 30 -12.51 -13.91 9.17
C LEU A 30 -11.62 -12.96 8.34
N LEU A 31 -11.63 -13.12 7.01
CA LEU A 31 -11.02 -12.18 6.05
C LEU A 31 -12.05 -11.25 5.40
N GLN A 32 -13.23 -11.07 6.02
CA GLN A 32 -14.03 -9.91 5.65
C GLN A 32 -13.23 -8.66 6.03
N PRO A 33 -12.86 -7.81 5.06
CA PRO A 33 -12.14 -6.61 5.37
C PRO A 33 -13.00 -5.78 6.36
N PRO A 34 -12.39 -5.07 7.33
CA PRO A 34 -13.13 -4.23 8.26
C PRO A 34 -14.08 -3.29 7.49
N PRO A 35 -15.22 -2.87 8.06
CA PRO A 35 -16.22 -2.05 7.36
C PRO A 35 -15.67 -0.73 6.80
N ASP A 36 -14.50 -0.30 7.28
CA ASP A 36 -13.75 0.87 6.80
C ASP A 36 -12.50 0.53 5.97
N TYR A 37 -12.41 -0.68 5.40
CA TYR A 37 -11.37 -1.01 4.44
C TYR A 37 -11.62 -0.20 3.16
N THR A 38 -11.01 0.99 3.12
CA THR A 38 -10.76 1.67 1.87
C THR A 38 -9.79 0.78 1.11
N PRO A 39 -10.18 0.19 -0.05
CA PRO A 39 -9.24 -0.61 -0.82
C PRO A 39 -8.00 0.25 -1.10
N ALA A 40 -6.82 -0.32 -0.93
CA ALA A 40 -5.59 0.36 -1.37
C ALA A 40 -5.81 0.79 -2.83
N PRO A 41 -5.49 2.05 -3.18
CA PRO A 41 -5.77 2.54 -4.52
C PRO A 41 -5.14 1.58 -5.53
N THR A 42 -5.96 1.02 -6.42
CA THR A 42 -5.48 0.15 -7.49
C THR A 42 -4.43 0.92 -8.30
N GLN A 43 -3.41 0.23 -8.81
CA GLN A 43 -2.35 0.86 -9.61
C GLN A 43 -2.92 1.71 -10.76
N GLN A 44 -4.03 1.27 -11.36
CA GLN A 44 -4.78 2.02 -12.36
C GLN A 44 -5.26 3.40 -11.87
N VAL A 45 -5.76 3.50 -10.63
CA VAL A 45 -6.20 4.78 -10.05
C VAL A 45 -5.00 5.69 -9.81
N LEU A 46 -3.86 5.13 -9.37
CA LEU A 46 -2.61 5.88 -9.22
C LEU A 46 -2.10 6.39 -10.57
N ASP A 47 -2.19 5.58 -11.63
CA ASP A 47 -1.75 5.97 -12.97
C ASP A 47 -2.67 7.03 -13.58
N GLU A 48 -3.98 6.92 -13.37
CA GLU A 48 -4.94 7.97 -13.75
C GLU A 48 -4.71 9.28 -12.97
N LEU A 49 -4.41 9.21 -11.68
CA LEU A 49 -4.04 10.38 -10.88
C LEU A 49 -2.73 10.99 -11.36
N LYS A 50 -1.70 10.19 -11.65
CA LYS A 50 -0.43 10.67 -12.22
C LYS A 50 -0.64 11.35 -13.56
N ALA A 51 -1.52 10.81 -14.42
CA ALA A 51 -1.86 11.42 -15.70
C ALA A 51 -2.58 12.77 -15.56
N ARG A 52 -3.26 13.03 -14.43
CA ARG A 52 -3.92 14.30 -14.12
C ARG A 52 -2.99 15.33 -13.48
N ILE A 53 -1.87 14.90 -12.89
CA ILE A 53 -0.87 15.81 -12.34
C ILE A 53 -0.12 16.45 -13.51
N THR A 54 -0.33 17.75 -13.69
CA THR A 54 0.38 18.55 -14.70
C THR A 54 1.34 19.50 -14.02
N LEU A 55 2.42 19.92 -14.69
CA LEU A 55 3.35 20.92 -14.15
C LEU A 55 2.66 22.25 -13.82
N LYS A 56 1.52 22.54 -14.47
CA LYS A 56 0.70 23.73 -14.23
C LYS A 56 -0.24 23.59 -13.02
N ALA A 57 -0.31 22.41 -12.40
CA ALA A 57 -1.18 22.18 -11.25
C ALA A 57 -0.74 23.05 -10.07
N HIS A 58 -1.71 23.73 -9.47
CA HIS A 58 -1.51 24.57 -8.32
C HIS A 58 -1.36 23.70 -7.06
N LEU A 59 -0.26 23.88 -6.32
CA LEU A 59 0.07 23.09 -5.12
C LEU A 59 -1.08 23.12 -4.11
N LYS A 60 -1.49 24.32 -3.70
CA LYS A 60 -2.59 24.48 -2.74
C LYS A 60 -3.97 24.12 -3.30
N ASN A 61 -4.34 24.66 -4.45
CA ASN A 61 -5.72 24.58 -4.93
C ASN A 61 -6.06 23.26 -5.63
N ASP A 62 -5.11 22.67 -6.35
CA ASP A 62 -5.34 21.44 -7.12
C ASP A 62 -4.82 20.19 -6.41
N LEU A 63 -3.70 20.30 -5.70
CA LEU A 63 -3.06 19.16 -5.03
C LEU A 63 -3.29 19.14 -3.51
N GLY A 64 -3.85 20.21 -2.92
CA GLY A 64 -4.06 20.32 -1.48
C GLY A 64 -2.76 20.36 -0.67
N ILE A 65 -1.64 20.71 -1.31
CA ILE A 65 -0.32 20.83 -0.68
C ILE A 65 -0.23 22.19 -0.01
N ASP A 66 -0.08 22.17 1.31
CA ASP A 66 0.20 23.35 2.12
C ASP A 66 1.70 23.67 2.13
N ILE A 67 2.03 24.86 2.63
CA ILE A 67 3.40 25.36 2.61
C ILE A 67 4.39 24.47 3.39
N PHE A 68 3.96 23.86 4.51
CA PHE A 68 4.83 22.97 5.29
C PHE A 68 5.17 21.69 4.50
N ARG A 69 4.22 21.19 3.70
CA ARG A 69 4.49 20.08 2.78
C ARG A 69 5.34 20.50 1.58
N THR A 70 5.21 21.73 1.09
CA THR A 70 6.11 22.27 0.07
C THR A 70 7.56 22.29 0.57
N TYR A 71 7.81 22.75 1.80
CA TYR A 71 9.12 22.69 2.46
C TYR A 71 9.68 21.27 2.52
N GLN A 72 8.86 20.29 2.94
CA GLN A 72 9.29 18.89 2.99
C GLN A 72 9.58 18.30 1.61
N LEU A 73 8.84 18.72 0.59
CA LEU A 73 9.06 18.28 -0.78
C LEU A 73 10.40 18.80 -1.32
N LEU A 74 10.70 20.08 -1.08
CA LEU A 74 11.97 20.71 -1.44
C LEU A 74 13.15 19.99 -0.77
N ASP A 75 13.10 19.78 0.54
CA ASP A 75 14.14 19.05 1.31
C ASP A 75 14.36 17.63 0.78
N ARG A 76 13.27 16.90 0.47
CA ARG A 76 13.40 15.58 -0.16
C ARG A 76 14.03 15.65 -1.55
N ILE A 77 13.71 16.66 -2.35
CA ILE A 77 14.31 16.84 -3.68
C ILE A 77 15.82 17.10 -3.55
N GLU A 78 16.24 17.92 -2.59
CA GLU A 78 17.67 18.13 -2.29
C GLU A 78 18.37 16.83 -1.93
N GLN A 79 17.77 16.03 -1.04
CA GLN A 79 18.31 14.73 -0.63
C GLN A 79 18.42 13.74 -1.80
N GLU A 80 17.38 13.64 -2.63
CA GLU A 80 17.36 12.76 -3.82
C GLU A 80 18.39 13.19 -4.87
N LEU A 81 18.68 14.49 -4.98
CA LEU A 81 19.70 15.03 -5.87
C LEU A 81 21.10 15.05 -5.25
N GLY A 82 21.28 14.43 -4.07
CA GLY A 82 22.57 14.20 -3.45
C GLY A 82 23.07 15.35 -2.56
N GLY A 83 22.21 16.28 -2.14
CA GLY A 83 22.52 17.34 -1.19
C GLY A 83 23.52 18.40 -1.69
N ASN A 84 23.85 18.37 -2.98
CA ASN A 84 24.78 19.31 -3.61
C ASN A 84 24.08 20.56 -4.16
N ILE A 85 22.76 20.66 -4.01
CA ILE A 85 21.94 21.77 -4.49
C ILE A 85 21.36 22.46 -3.27
N ASP A 86 21.53 23.78 -3.23
CA ASP A 86 20.94 24.65 -2.22
C ASP A 86 19.69 25.27 -2.81
N ILE A 87 18.51 24.70 -2.52
CA ILE A 87 17.26 25.26 -3.02
C ILE A 87 16.84 26.37 -2.06
N PRO A 88 16.63 27.61 -2.54
CA PRO A 88 16.31 28.73 -1.66
C PRO A 88 14.91 28.55 -1.07
N VAL A 89 14.85 27.99 0.13
CA VAL A 89 13.60 27.69 0.86
C VAL A 89 12.81 28.95 1.19
N GLU A 90 13.49 30.11 1.28
CA GLU A 90 12.91 31.46 1.35
C GLU A 90 11.86 31.70 0.24
N GLN A 91 12.06 31.07 -0.92
CA GLN A 91 11.22 31.24 -2.10
C GLN A 91 10.06 30.26 -2.13
N ALA A 92 9.99 29.29 -1.20
CA ALA A 92 8.92 28.30 -1.12
C ALA A 92 7.53 28.93 -0.95
N ASP A 93 7.44 30.09 -0.28
CA ASP A 93 6.21 30.89 -0.16
C ASP A 93 5.68 31.40 -1.52
N ASN A 94 6.56 31.59 -2.50
CA ASN A 94 6.20 32.07 -3.84
C ASN A 94 5.91 30.93 -4.82
N VAL A 95 6.06 29.67 -4.40
CA VAL A 95 5.82 28.50 -5.23
C VAL A 95 4.32 28.20 -5.25
N LEU A 96 3.69 28.44 -6.40
CA LEU A 96 2.26 28.20 -6.58
C LEU A 96 2.01 26.88 -7.31
N THR A 97 2.92 26.45 -8.18
CA THR A 97 2.75 25.30 -9.07
C THR A 97 3.91 24.31 -8.99
N LEU A 98 3.70 23.09 -9.52
CA LEU A 98 4.79 22.12 -9.67
C LEU A 98 5.89 22.60 -10.62
N GLN A 99 5.54 23.40 -11.64
CA GLN A 99 6.50 24.02 -12.53
C GLN A 99 7.45 24.95 -11.77
N ASP A 100 6.93 25.75 -10.83
CA ASP A 100 7.75 26.66 -10.02
C ASP A 100 8.79 25.89 -9.19
N ILE A 101 8.44 24.70 -8.67
CA ILE A 101 9.39 23.81 -7.99
C ILE A 101 10.49 23.35 -8.95
N VAL A 102 10.10 22.87 -10.14
CA VAL A 102 11.06 22.42 -11.16
C VAL A 102 12.00 23.55 -11.58
N ASP A 103 11.47 24.76 -11.75
CA ASP A 103 12.25 25.94 -12.13
C ASP A 103 13.21 26.35 -11.01
N LEU A 104 12.79 26.31 -9.75
CA LEU A 104 13.65 26.55 -8.58
C LEU A 104 14.82 25.55 -8.53
N VAL A 105 14.51 24.26 -8.65
CA VAL A 105 15.53 23.19 -8.65
C VAL A 105 16.49 23.36 -9.82
N SER A 106 15.97 23.68 -11.01
CA SER A 106 16.79 23.88 -12.22
C SER A 106 17.71 25.10 -12.11
N ASN A 107 17.27 26.17 -11.44
CA ASN A 107 18.09 27.34 -11.20
C ASN A 107 19.15 27.10 -10.11
N ALA A 108 18.84 26.30 -9.09
CA ALA A 108 19.77 25.95 -8.01
C ALA A 108 20.88 24.96 -8.45
N GLN A 109 20.67 24.23 -9.53
CA GLN A 109 21.66 23.31 -10.14
C GLN A 109 22.75 24.01 -10.99
N LYS A 110 22.63 25.32 -11.23
CA LYS A 110 23.60 26.09 -12.04
C LYS A 110 24.72 26.67 -11.19
#